data_AF-A0A842Q219-F1
#
_entry.id   AF-A0A842Q219-F1
#
_cell.length_a   1.000
_cell.length_b   1.000
_cell.length_c   1.000
_cell.angle_alpha   90.00
_cell.angle_beta   90.00
_cell.angle_gamma   90.00
#
_symmetry.space_group_name_H-M   'P 1'
#
loop_
_entity.id
_entity.type
_entity.pdbx_description
1 polymer ?
#
loop_
_entity_poly.entity_id
_entity_poly.type
_entity_poly.pdbx_seq_one_letter_code
_entity_poly.pdbx_strand_id
1 'polypeptide(L)'
;MLRSLINGNSNDVLKQLRQAEYGAHYIIVYYDMMTLRQLYRGYIKTQLEYNNELVLILPYYETTETVRSVLSDNHSSNKGNIIDVRKYEKEGSLMIIDSLEAYFSSDTDLMSFVEKLAKQAQSSGRNGIS
;
A
#
# COMPACT_ATOMS: atom_id res chain seq x y z
N MET A 1 -16.50 -3.73 -11.64
CA MET A 1 -17.57 -3.86 -10.63
C MET A 1 -16.91 -3.82 -9.26
N LEU A 2 -17.38 -2.97 -8.36
CA LEU A 2 -16.87 -2.85 -6.99
C LEU A 2 -17.30 -4.11 -6.23
N ARG A 3 -16.35 -5.00 -5.92
CA ARG A 3 -16.63 -6.26 -5.23
C ARG A 3 -16.46 -6.02 -3.72
N SER A 4 -17.58 -5.93 -3.02
CA SER A 4 -17.72 -5.98 -1.55
C SER A 4 -17.05 -4.88 -0.69
N LEU A 5 -17.87 -4.30 0.18
CA LEU A 5 -17.44 -3.53 1.35
C LEU A 5 -16.71 -4.46 2.33
N ILE A 6 -15.47 -4.10 2.72
CA ILE A 6 -14.74 -4.82 3.78
C ILE A 6 -14.88 -4.03 5.09
N ASN A 7 -15.35 -4.70 6.14
CA ASN A 7 -15.48 -4.16 7.49
C ASN A 7 -15.07 -5.20 8.55
N GLY A 8 -14.85 -4.72 9.79
CA GLY A 8 -14.39 -5.53 10.91
C GLY A 8 -13.25 -4.86 11.68
N ASN A 9 -12.67 -5.57 12.66
CA ASN A 9 -11.42 -5.13 13.25
C ASN A 9 -10.25 -5.28 12.25
N SER A 10 -9.08 -4.76 12.58
CA SER A 10 -7.93 -4.75 11.66
C SER A 10 -7.50 -6.14 11.19
N ASN A 11 -7.56 -7.16 12.05
CA ASN A 11 -7.19 -8.52 11.68
C ASN A 11 -8.20 -9.16 10.71
N ASP A 12 -9.49 -8.93 10.93
CA ASP A 12 -10.55 -9.47 10.07
C ASP A 12 -10.50 -8.85 8.67
N VAL A 13 -10.28 -7.54 8.59
CA VAL A 13 -10.12 -6.82 7.33
C VAL A 13 -8.86 -7.31 6.59
N LEU A 14 -7.72 -7.45 7.27
CA LEU A 14 -6.49 -7.97 6.67
C LEU A 14 -6.67 -9.40 6.15
N LYS A 15 -7.41 -10.25 6.87
CA LYS A 15 -7.71 -11.62 6.43
C LYS A 15 -8.56 -11.62 5.16
N GLN A 16 -9.55 -10.73 5.06
CA GLN A 16 -10.37 -10.56 3.85
C GLN A 16 -9.54 -10.02 2.68
N LEU A 17 -8.67 -9.03 2.92
CA LEU A 17 -7.78 -8.49 1.89
C LEU A 17 -6.78 -9.53 1.34
N ARG A 18 -6.36 -10.50 2.15
CA ARG A 18 -5.52 -11.63 1.66
C ARG A 18 -6.24 -12.56 0.70
N GLN A 19 -7.57 -12.55 0.71
CA GLN A 19 -8.41 -13.35 -0.18
C GLN A 19 -8.90 -12.52 -1.38
N ALA A 20 -8.52 -11.25 -1.45
CA ALA A 20 -8.86 -10.37 -2.55
C ALA A 20 -8.28 -10.87 -3.86
N GLU A 21 -9.09 -10.86 -4.91
CA GLU A 21 -8.60 -11.06 -6.27
C GLU A 21 -7.64 -9.92 -6.66
N TYR A 22 -6.51 -10.27 -7.26
CA TYR A 22 -5.59 -9.30 -7.83
C TYR A 22 -6.30 -8.41 -8.87
N GLY A 23 -6.03 -7.10 -8.84
CA GLY A 23 -6.65 -6.12 -9.72
C GLY A 23 -8.09 -5.74 -9.36
N ALA A 24 -8.66 -6.28 -8.28
CA ALA A 24 -9.96 -5.85 -7.79
C ALA A 24 -9.84 -4.60 -6.91
N HIS A 25 -10.91 -3.78 -6.93
CA HIS A 25 -10.99 -2.56 -6.13
C HIS A 25 -11.93 -2.76 -4.94
N TYR A 26 -11.43 -2.46 -3.73
CA TYR A 26 -12.15 -2.60 -2.47
C TYR A 26 -12.30 -1.26 -1.77
N ILE A 27 -13.44 -1.07 -1.11
CA ILE A 27 -13.64 0.02 -0.16
C ILE A 27 -13.57 -0.57 1.24
N ILE A 28 -12.73 0.02 2.08
CA ILE A 28 -12.52 -0.41 3.46
C ILE A 28 -13.07 0.69 4.38
N VAL A 29 -13.95 0.31 5.30
CA VAL A 29 -14.45 1.21 6.35
C VAL A 29 -13.75 0.85 7.66
N TYR A 30 -13.09 1.83 8.24
CA TYR A 30 -12.31 1.70 9.48
C TYR A 30 -12.75 2.77 10.49
N TYR A 31 -12.55 2.48 11.77
CA TYR A 31 -13.06 3.30 12.86
C TYR A 31 -12.21 4.55 13.12
N ASP A 32 -10.88 4.40 13.09
CA ASP A 32 -9.93 5.46 13.42
C ASP A 32 -8.61 5.36 12.65
N MET A 33 -7.76 6.38 12.79
CA MET A 33 -6.45 6.44 12.13
C MET A 33 -5.50 5.33 12.59
N MET A 34 -5.62 4.85 13.82
CA MET A 34 -4.78 3.74 14.30
C MET A 34 -5.14 2.43 13.59
N THR A 35 -6.42 2.21 13.34
CA THR A 35 -6.93 1.09 12.56
C THR A 35 -6.42 1.20 11.12
N LEU A 36 -6.55 2.37 10.47
CA LEU A 36 -6.01 2.59 9.12
C LEU A 36 -4.52 2.25 9.03
N ARG A 37 -3.71 2.73 9.99
CA ARG A 37 -2.26 2.45 10.08
C ARG A 37 -1.96 0.97 10.19
N GLN A 38 -2.72 0.22 11.00
CA GLN A 38 -2.57 -1.22 11.10
C GLN A 38 -2.90 -1.93 9.78
N LEU A 39 -3.97 -1.47 9.11
CA LEU A 39 -4.44 -2.05 7.85
C LEU A 39 -3.44 -1.85 6.72
N TYR A 40 -3.05 -0.61 6.41
CA TYR A 40 -2.13 -0.39 5.31
C TYR A 40 -0.76 -1.01 5.60
N ARG A 41 -0.29 -0.97 6.86
CA ARG A 41 0.99 -1.60 7.20
C ARG A 41 0.96 -3.11 6.98
N GLY A 42 -0.08 -3.79 7.46
CA GLY A 42 -0.23 -5.23 7.30
C GLY A 42 -0.41 -5.64 5.84
N TYR A 43 -1.16 -4.86 5.06
CA TYR A 43 -1.36 -5.10 3.64
C TYR A 43 -0.04 -4.92 2.87
N ILE A 44 0.60 -3.74 2.99
CA ILE A 44 1.84 -3.41 2.29
C ILE A 44 2.94 -4.44 2.57
N LYS A 45 3.11 -4.85 3.83
CA LYS A 45 4.07 -5.90 4.18
C LYS A 45 3.76 -7.22 3.45
N THR A 46 2.49 -7.61 3.43
CA THR A 46 2.06 -8.84 2.75
C THR A 46 2.42 -8.79 1.27
N GLN A 47 2.16 -7.66 0.61
CA GLN A 47 2.40 -7.50 -0.83
C GLN A 47 3.89 -7.52 -1.18
N LEU A 48 4.71 -6.80 -0.41
CA LEU A 48 6.15 -6.70 -0.64
C LEU A 48 6.90 -8.00 -0.33
N GLU A 49 6.59 -8.66 0.78
CA GLU A 49 7.40 -9.79 1.28
C GLU A 49 6.93 -11.15 0.80
N TYR A 50 5.62 -11.32 0.57
CA TYR A 50 5.04 -12.63 0.28
C TYR A 50 4.45 -12.73 -1.12
N ASN A 51 3.85 -11.64 -1.63
CA ASN A 51 3.22 -11.66 -2.95
C ASN A 51 4.12 -11.15 -4.07
N ASN A 52 5.33 -10.65 -3.78
CA ASN A 52 6.28 -10.15 -4.79
C ASN A 52 5.66 -9.07 -5.70
N GLU A 53 4.89 -8.15 -5.14
CA GLU A 53 4.25 -7.03 -5.84
C GLU A 53 4.98 -5.71 -5.58
N LEU A 54 4.84 -4.77 -6.52
CA LEU A 54 5.14 -3.36 -6.25
C LEU A 54 3.97 -2.76 -5.46
N VAL A 55 4.25 -1.80 -4.60
CA VAL A 55 3.21 -1.08 -3.84
C VAL A 55 3.29 0.41 -4.14
N LEU A 56 2.16 1.00 -4.53
CA LEU A 56 1.98 2.45 -4.59
C LEU A 56 0.99 2.88 -3.51
N ILE A 57 1.42 3.70 -2.55
CA ILE A 57 0.53 4.33 -1.58
C ILE A 57 0.41 5.84 -1.83
N LEU A 58 -0.84 6.31 -1.88
CA LEU A 58 -1.22 7.71 -2.06
C LEU A 58 -1.92 8.23 -0.79
N PRO A 59 -1.18 8.56 0.29
CA PRO A 59 -1.81 9.07 1.50
C PRO A 59 -2.47 10.44 1.29
N TYR A 60 -3.62 10.64 1.96
CA TYR A 60 -4.36 11.90 2.00
C TYR A 60 -4.42 12.49 3.40
N TYR A 61 -4.70 11.66 4.41
CA TYR A 61 -4.85 12.12 5.81
C TYR A 61 -3.53 12.23 6.58
N GLU A 62 -2.42 11.77 6.01
CA GLU A 62 -1.10 11.77 6.64
C GLU A 62 -0.03 12.19 5.63
N THR A 63 1.07 12.75 6.12
CA THR A 63 2.23 13.05 5.28
C THR A 63 2.96 11.77 4.87
N THR A 64 3.69 11.80 3.76
CA THR A 64 4.53 10.66 3.33
C THR A 64 5.55 10.27 4.40
N GLU A 65 6.08 11.23 5.15
CA GLU A 65 7.01 10.96 6.27
C GLU A 65 6.34 10.23 7.43
N THR A 66 5.09 10.57 7.76
CA THR A 66 4.33 9.84 8.78
C THR A 66 4.07 8.41 8.35
N VAL A 67 3.72 8.18 7.08
CA VAL A 67 3.58 6.81 6.54
C VAL A 67 4.90 6.05 6.65
N ARG A 68 6.03 6.62 6.23
CA ARG A 68 7.36 5.99 6.37
C ARG A 68 7.66 5.60 7.81
N SER A 69 7.36 6.50 8.75
CA SER A 69 7.53 6.26 10.18
C SER A 69 6.67 5.08 10.64
N VAL A 70 5.37 5.04 10.30
CA VAL A 70 4.45 3.95 10.68
C VAL A 70 4.88 2.60 10.11
N LEU A 71 5.33 2.55 8.85
CA LEU A 71 5.79 1.32 8.20
C LEU A 71 7.10 0.81 8.84
N SER A 72 7.98 1.73 9.25
CA SER A 72 9.26 1.44 9.88
C SER A 72 9.17 1.30 11.41
N ASP A 73 7.98 1.48 12.01
CA ASP A 73 7.84 1.59 13.45
C ASP A 73 7.98 0.22 14.17
N ASN A 74 8.91 0.20 15.12
CA ASN A 74 9.26 -0.92 15.97
C ASN A 74 8.49 -0.93 17.31
N HIS A 75 7.74 0.14 17.61
CA HIS A 75 7.05 0.34 18.90
C HIS A 75 5.70 -0.38 18.99
N SER A 76 5.19 -0.94 17.90
CA SER A 76 4.02 -1.81 17.93
C SER A 76 4.39 -3.14 18.61
N SER A 77 3.56 -3.62 19.53
CA SER A 77 3.71 -4.90 20.25
C SER A 77 3.88 -6.13 19.34
N ASN A 78 3.65 -5.97 18.03
CA ASN A 78 3.89 -6.96 16.98
C ASN A 78 5.24 -6.71 16.27
N LYS A 79 6.35 -7.14 16.89
CA LYS A 79 7.73 -7.07 16.36
C LYS A 79 7.90 -7.67 14.95
N GLY A 80 7.00 -8.56 14.52
CA GLY A 80 7.05 -9.18 13.19
C GLY A 80 6.61 -8.29 12.04
N ASN A 81 6.10 -7.08 12.29
CA ASN A 81 5.41 -6.28 11.25
C ASN A 81 6.22 -5.08 10.73
N ILE A 82 7.52 -4.99 11.05
CA ILE A 82 8.41 -3.92 10.58
C ILE A 82 8.68 -4.11 9.08
N ILE A 83 8.70 -3.01 8.33
CA ILE A 83 9.06 -2.97 6.91
C ILE A 83 10.34 -2.15 6.77
N ASP A 84 11.33 -2.68 6.05
CA ASP A 84 12.51 -1.91 5.65
C ASP A 84 12.15 -0.97 4.49
N VAL A 85 11.56 0.16 4.83
CA VAL A 85 11.07 1.14 3.86
C VAL A 85 12.19 1.61 2.92
N ARG A 86 13.39 1.87 3.46
CA ARG A 86 14.54 2.35 2.66
C ARG A 86 14.96 1.33 1.61
N LYS A 87 14.99 0.05 1.96
CA LYS A 87 15.27 -1.03 1.01
C LYS A 87 14.23 -1.03 -0.12
N TYR A 88 12.94 -1.06 0.20
CA TYR A 88 11.89 -1.19 -0.82
C TYR A 88 11.72 0.07 -1.67
N GLU A 89 11.90 1.27 -1.13
CA GLU A 89 11.95 2.51 -1.92
C GLU A 89 13.16 2.50 -2.87
N LYS A 90 14.34 2.07 -2.40
CA LYS A 90 15.55 1.98 -3.25
C LYS A 90 15.42 0.95 -4.36
N GLU A 91 14.75 -0.17 -4.10
CA GLU A 91 14.43 -1.21 -5.09
C GLU A 91 13.29 -0.77 -6.05
N GLY A 92 12.67 0.39 -5.83
CA GLY A 92 11.50 0.84 -6.58
C GLY A 92 10.26 -0.03 -6.36
N SER A 93 10.25 -0.82 -5.29
CA SER A 93 9.16 -1.76 -4.96
C SER A 93 8.12 -1.19 -4.01
N LEU A 94 8.44 -0.08 -3.33
CA LEU A 94 7.51 0.73 -2.57
C LEU A 94 7.62 2.18 -3.02
N MET A 95 6.50 2.81 -3.32
CA MET A 95 6.41 4.25 -3.63
C MET A 95 5.36 4.89 -2.74
N ILE A 96 5.74 5.98 -2.07
CA ILE A 96 4.90 6.75 -1.17
C ILE A 96 4.84 8.17 -1.71
N ILE A 97 3.74 8.54 -2.36
CA ILE A 97 3.58 9.82 -3.04
C ILE A 97 2.39 10.54 -2.44
N ASP A 98 2.53 11.82 -2.11
CA ASP A 98 1.42 12.61 -1.59
C ASP A 98 0.25 12.59 -2.58
N SER A 99 -0.96 12.30 -2.12
CA SER A 99 -2.11 12.16 -3.02
C SER A 99 -2.49 13.48 -3.71
N LEU A 100 -2.33 14.63 -3.06
CA LEU A 100 -2.60 15.91 -3.68
C LEU A 100 -1.57 16.22 -4.75
N GLU A 101 -0.29 15.94 -4.47
CA GLU A 101 0.78 16.05 -5.46
C GLU A 101 0.51 15.12 -6.65
N ALA A 102 0.15 13.85 -6.40
CA ALA A 102 -0.10 12.87 -7.43
C ALA A 102 -1.28 13.23 -8.35
N TYR A 103 -2.35 13.82 -7.80
CA TYR A 103 -3.56 14.16 -8.56
C TYR A 103 -3.50 15.54 -9.21
N PHE A 104 -2.81 16.52 -8.60
CA PHE A 104 -2.85 17.91 -9.04
C PHE A 104 -1.55 18.44 -9.65
N SER A 105 -0.45 17.68 -9.61
CA SER A 105 0.79 18.12 -10.27
C SER A 105 0.65 18.01 -11.79
N SER A 106 0.98 19.10 -12.50
CA SER A 106 0.79 19.27 -13.94
C SER A 106 1.69 18.39 -14.82
N ASP A 107 2.71 17.77 -14.25
CA ASP A 107 3.85 17.26 -15.02
C ASP A 107 3.69 15.80 -15.43
N THR A 108 2.83 15.02 -14.78
CA THR A 108 2.58 13.62 -15.16
C THR A 108 1.18 13.20 -14.72
N ASP A 109 0.36 12.80 -15.69
CA ASP A 109 -0.92 12.13 -15.44
C ASP A 109 -0.71 10.85 -14.60
N LEU A 110 -1.44 10.74 -13.49
CA LEU A 110 -1.33 9.62 -12.55
C LEU A 110 -1.56 8.27 -13.24
N MET A 111 -2.49 8.20 -14.19
CA MET A 111 -2.77 6.95 -14.91
C MET A 111 -1.59 6.55 -15.78
N SER A 112 -1.02 7.51 -16.51
CA SER A 112 0.22 7.32 -17.28
C SER A 112 1.39 6.86 -16.39
N PHE A 113 1.47 7.34 -15.14
CA PHE A 113 2.45 6.86 -14.18
C PHE A 113 2.19 5.41 -13.75
N VAL A 114 0.95 5.07 -13.37
CA VAL A 114 0.56 3.70 -13.00
C VAL A 114 0.81 2.71 -14.14
N GLU A 115 0.54 3.09 -15.39
CA GLU A 115 0.84 2.26 -16.56
C GLU A 115 2.35 1.97 -16.72
N LYS A 116 3.20 2.97 -16.48
CA LYS A 116 4.66 2.80 -16.49
C LYS A 116 5.11 1.86 -15.39
N LEU A 117 4.53 2.00 -14.19
CA LEU A 117 4.78 1.09 -13.08
C LEU A 117 4.36 -0.34 -13.43
N ALA A 118 3.26 -0.53 -14.17
CA ALA A 118 2.77 -1.87 -14.48
C ALA A 118 3.72 -2.59 -15.44
N LYS A 119 4.22 -1.83 -16.42
CA LYS A 119 5.28 -2.30 -17.33
C LYS A 119 6.58 -2.62 -16.59
N GLN A 120 6.95 -1.80 -15.58
CA GLN A 120 8.13 -2.05 -14.75
C GLN A 120 7.97 -3.30 -13.87
N ALA A 121 6.80 -3.50 -13.26
CA ALA A 121 6.50 -4.71 -12.49
C ALA A 121 6.68 -5.95 -13.36
N GLN A 122 6.10 -5.94 -14.55
CA GLN A 122 6.20 -7.03 -15.50
C GLN A 122 7.65 -7.30 -15.93
N SER A 123 8.42 -6.26 -16.28
CA SER A 123 9.79 -6.42 -16.75
C SER A 123 10.78 -6.83 -15.65
N SER A 124 10.46 -6.56 -14.38
CA SER A 124 11.26 -6.95 -13.21
C SER A 124 10.85 -8.28 -12.58
N GLY A 125 9.89 -9.01 -13.19
CA GLY A 125 9.42 -10.29 -12.67
C GLY A 125 8.58 -10.19 -11.39
N ARG A 126 7.95 -9.04 -11.16
CA ARG A 126 6.98 -8.83 -10.07
C ARG A 126 5.61 -9.33 -10.50
N ASN A 127 4.81 -9.75 -9.53
CA ASN A 127 3.49 -10.32 -9.78
C ASN A 127 2.44 -9.25 -10.12
N GLY A 128 2.73 -7.98 -9.87
CA GLY A 128 1.80 -6.89 -10.13
C GLY A 128 2.08 -5.62 -9.36
N ILE A 129 1.06 -4.75 -9.31
CA ILE A 129 1.01 -3.56 -8.46
C ILE A 129 -0.19 -3.67 -7.52
N SER A 130 0.05 -3.31 -6.26
CA SER A 130 -0.95 -3.10 -5.22
C SER A 130 -1.05 -1.63 -4.82
#